data_AF-C9LPB6-F1
#
_entry.id   AF-C9LPB6-F1
#
_cell.length_a   1.000
_cell.length_b   1.000
_cell.length_c   1.000
_cell.angle_alpha   90.00
_cell.angle_beta   90.00
_cell.angle_gamma   90.00
#
_symmetry.space_group_name_H-M   'P 1'
#
loop_
_entity.id
_entity.type
_entity.pdbx_description
1 polymer ?
#
loop_
_entity_poly.entity_id
_entity_poly.type
_entity_poly.pdbx_seq_one_letter_code
_entity_poly.pdbx_strand_id
1 'polypeptide(L)'
;MDKLKIIRPNGEEEIAELTTDKSLVGSNYLKLDIGGVPHYAKVGDVVDTHMYTFSGVDGKKYYVQKKIAAEALTGSIEVKGNSEFIVPERVTVIEITAGSEMKPEVKYVKVTPGSTLSIEFSHIHPWDYGWFIESESDRVYGTQLLMTDSITIRWSSEINEHETEADLTT
;
A
#
# COMPACT_ATOMS: atom_id res chain seq x y z
N MET A 1 -2.62 -7.82 20.62
CA MET A 1 -1.83 -8.63 19.68
C MET A 1 -1.50 -9.94 20.36
N ASP A 2 -2.05 -11.02 19.81
CA ASP A 2 -1.69 -12.38 20.20
C ASP A 2 -0.26 -12.70 19.77
N LYS A 3 0.34 -13.70 20.41
CA LYS A 3 1.77 -13.96 20.35
C LYS A 3 2.01 -15.45 20.13
N LEU A 4 2.85 -15.78 19.15
CA LEU A 4 3.33 -17.15 18.94
C LEU A 4 4.63 -17.32 19.70
N LYS A 5 4.61 -18.20 20.71
CA LYS A 5 5.82 -18.61 21.43
C LYS A 5 6.56 -19.67 20.61
N ILE A 6 7.84 -19.42 20.34
CA ILE A 6 8.73 -20.34 19.63
C ILE A 6 9.84 -20.75 20.60
N ILE A 7 10.05 -22.06 20.76
CA ILE A 7 11.16 -22.60 21.55
C ILE A 7 12.27 -22.97 20.55
N ARG A 8 13.43 -22.32 20.69
CA ARG A 8 14.61 -22.62 19.87
C ARG A 8 15.23 -23.97 20.29
N PRO A 9 16.02 -24.64 19.42
CA PRO A 9 16.74 -25.86 19.78
C PRO A 9 17.72 -25.71 20.94
N ASN A 10 18.19 -24.48 21.23
CA ASN A 10 19.02 -24.18 22.40
C ASN A 10 18.20 -23.97 23.69
N GLY A 11 16.87 -24.12 23.64
CA GLY A 11 15.96 -23.96 24.77
C GLY A 11 15.50 -22.53 25.05
N GLU A 12 15.97 -21.54 24.30
CA GLU A 12 15.52 -20.15 24.46
C GLU A 12 14.11 -19.94 23.95
N GLU A 13 13.37 -19.07 24.64
CA GLU A 13 12.03 -18.66 24.26
C GLU A 13 12.06 -17.38 23.43
N GLU A 14 11.35 -17.41 22.32
CA GLU A 14 11.14 -16.28 21.42
C GLU A 14 9.65 -16.06 21.22
N ILE A 15 9.28 -14.82 20.87
CA ILE A 15 7.90 -14.44 20.64
C ILE A 15 7.80 -13.77 19.28
N ALA A 16 6.97 -14.33 18.41
CA ALA A 16 6.55 -13.73 17.15
C ALA A 16 5.17 -13.08 17.29
N GLU A 17 4.98 -11.95 16.62
CA GLU A 17 3.70 -11.26 16.53
C GLU A 17 2.69 -12.04 15.68
N LEU A 18 1.43 -12.03 16.11
CA LEU A 18 0.29 -12.51 15.35
C LEU A 18 -0.68 -11.38 15.05
N THR A 19 -1.33 -11.48 13.90
CA THR A 19 -2.41 -10.58 13.50
C THR A 19 -3.61 -11.39 13.01
N THR A 20 -4.81 -10.84 13.16
CA THR A 20 -6.01 -11.34 12.49
C THR A 20 -6.20 -10.71 11.10
N ASP A 21 -5.45 -9.64 10.80
CA ASP A 21 -5.45 -8.97 9.50
C ASP A 21 -4.45 -9.64 8.54
N LYS A 22 -4.99 -10.44 7.62
CA LYS A 22 -4.22 -11.16 6.60
C LYS A 22 -3.42 -10.22 5.68
N SER A 23 -3.83 -8.98 5.52
CA SER A 23 -3.16 -8.03 4.61
C SER A 23 -1.77 -7.60 5.10
N LEU A 24 -1.44 -7.83 6.38
CA LEU A 24 -0.17 -7.43 6.98
C LEU A 24 0.95 -8.47 6.81
N VAL A 25 0.61 -9.71 6.45
CA VAL A 25 1.57 -10.83 6.44
C VAL A 25 2.08 -11.21 5.05
N GLY A 26 1.50 -10.64 3.98
CA GLY A 26 1.88 -10.90 2.58
C GLY A 26 1.29 -12.20 2.02
N SER A 27 1.76 -12.62 0.84
CA SER A 27 1.23 -13.77 0.10
C SER A 27 1.54 -15.13 0.75
N ASN A 28 2.71 -15.23 1.39
CA ASN A 28 3.10 -16.40 2.18
C ASN A 28 2.93 -16.08 3.67
N TYR A 29 2.35 -16.99 4.42
CA TYR A 29 2.10 -16.80 5.86
C TYR A 29 1.89 -18.13 6.57
N LEU A 30 2.06 -18.12 7.89
CA LEU A 30 1.65 -19.21 8.76
C LEU A 30 0.26 -18.89 9.33
N LYS A 31 -0.74 -19.74 9.04
CA LYS A 31 -2.08 -19.63 9.64
C LYS A 31 -2.16 -20.50 10.90
N LEU A 32 -2.63 -19.91 11.99
CA LEU A 32 -2.90 -20.57 13.26
C LEU A 32 -4.37 -20.36 13.61
N ASP A 33 -5.03 -21.39 14.11
CA ASP A 33 -6.39 -21.27 14.64
C ASP A 33 -6.32 -21.24 16.16
N ILE A 34 -6.73 -20.11 16.75
CA ILE A 34 -6.70 -19.90 18.20
C ILE A 34 -8.14 -19.67 18.63
N GLY A 35 -8.75 -20.68 19.26
CA GLY A 35 -10.12 -20.58 19.74
C GLY A 35 -11.17 -20.37 18.65
N GLY A 36 -10.95 -20.88 17.43
CA GLY A 36 -11.85 -20.68 16.28
C GLY A 36 -11.59 -19.39 15.50
N VAL A 37 -10.62 -18.59 15.91
CA VAL A 37 -10.24 -17.34 15.25
C VAL A 37 -8.93 -17.52 14.48
N PRO A 38 -8.91 -17.29 13.16
CA PRO A 38 -7.70 -17.39 12.37
C PRO A 38 -6.74 -16.24 12.67
N HIS A 39 -5.51 -16.59 13.03
CA HIS A 39 -4.39 -15.69 13.23
C HIS A 39 -3.30 -16.00 12.20
N TYR A 40 -2.53 -14.99 11.86
CA TYR A 40 -1.51 -15.05 10.83
C TYR A 40 -0.17 -14.55 11.39
N ALA A 41 0.89 -15.31 11.12
CA ALA A 41 2.26 -14.86 11.34
C ALA A 41 2.92 -14.54 9.99
N LYS A 42 3.70 -13.46 9.95
CA LYS A 42 4.51 -13.12 8.78
C LYS A 42 5.67 -14.10 8.63
N VAL A 43 5.99 -14.43 7.39
CA VAL A 43 7.08 -15.35 7.06
C VAL A 43 7.99 -14.72 6.00
N GLY A 44 9.24 -15.15 5.91
CA GLY A 44 10.21 -14.61 4.97
C GLY A 44 11.32 -15.60 4.63
N ASP A 45 12.02 -15.33 3.53
CA ASP A 45 13.10 -16.18 2.99
C ASP A 45 14.41 -16.05 3.79
N VAL A 46 14.60 -14.90 4.45
CA VAL A 46 15.77 -14.59 5.27
C VAL A 46 15.42 -14.73 6.75
N VAL A 47 16.35 -15.30 7.51
CA VAL A 47 16.27 -15.37 8.97
C VAL A 47 16.54 -13.98 9.53
N ASP A 48 15.52 -13.14 9.66
CA ASP A 48 15.69 -11.87 10.36
C ASP A 48 15.72 -12.11 11.87
N THR A 49 14.87 -13.01 12.38
CA THR A 49 14.95 -13.61 13.73
C THR A 49 13.94 -14.78 13.84
N HIS A 50 14.43 -16.04 13.79
CA HIS A 50 13.89 -17.31 14.34
C HIS A 50 13.41 -18.47 13.47
N MET A 51 13.53 -19.63 14.14
CA MET A 51 13.82 -20.98 13.65
C MET A 51 12.60 -21.90 13.78
N TYR A 52 11.42 -21.37 13.45
CA TYR A 52 10.28 -22.21 13.05
C TYR A 52 10.18 -22.13 11.54
N THR A 53 10.40 -23.26 10.89
CA THR A 53 10.50 -23.33 9.43
C THR A 53 9.48 -24.28 8.88
N PHE A 54 8.78 -23.86 7.84
CA PHE A 54 7.89 -24.73 7.08
C PHE A 54 8.17 -24.58 5.59
N SER A 55 7.79 -25.60 4.83
CA SER A 55 7.83 -25.55 3.38
C SER A 55 6.58 -24.82 2.89
N GLY A 56 6.76 -23.72 2.18
CA GLY A 56 5.70 -23.00 1.51
C GLY A 56 5.09 -23.82 0.38
N VAL A 57 3.99 -23.32 -0.17
CA VAL A 57 3.28 -23.93 -1.31
C VAL A 57 4.16 -24.03 -2.57
N ASP A 58 5.18 -23.19 -2.67
CA ASP A 58 6.19 -23.19 -3.72
C ASP A 58 7.36 -24.15 -3.47
N GLY A 59 7.31 -24.93 -2.37
CA GLY A 59 8.38 -25.84 -1.96
C GLY A 59 9.59 -25.17 -1.31
N LYS A 60 9.59 -23.84 -1.15
CA LYS A 60 10.68 -23.12 -0.48
C LYS A 60 10.53 -23.17 1.03
N LYS A 61 11.65 -23.01 1.72
CA LYS A 61 11.70 -22.97 3.18
C LYS A 61 11.49 -21.52 3.65
N TYR A 62 10.44 -21.30 4.44
CA TYR A 62 10.13 -20.00 5.05
C TYR A 62 10.44 -19.98 6.54
N TYR A 63 10.77 -18.80 7.05
CA TYR A 63 11.03 -18.53 8.46
C TYR A 63 9.96 -17.60 9.03
N VAL A 64 9.37 -17.96 10.17
CA VAL A 64 8.46 -17.07 10.91
C VAL A 64 9.23 -15.84 11.40
N GLN A 65 8.71 -14.66 11.09
CA GLN A 65 9.33 -13.39 11.44
C GLN A 65 8.87 -12.93 12.83
N LYS A 66 9.81 -12.35 13.60
CA LYS A 66 9.52 -11.85 14.95
C LYS A 66 8.48 -10.73 14.96
N LYS A 67 8.61 -9.81 14.02
CA LYS A 67 7.72 -8.66 13.86
C LYS A 67 6.92 -8.79 12.58
N ILE A 68 5.66 -8.39 12.65
CA ILE A 68 4.89 -8.05 11.47
C ILE A 68 5.26 -6.60 11.15
N ALA A 69 6.48 -6.41 10.62
CA ALA A 69 6.73 -5.22 9.84
C ALA A 69 5.85 -5.39 8.60
N ALA A 70 4.76 -4.63 8.52
CA ALA A 70 4.03 -4.46 7.28
C ALA A 70 5.06 -4.36 6.15
N GLU A 71 4.91 -5.15 5.07
CA GLU A 71 5.67 -4.81 3.87
C GLU A 71 5.52 -3.31 3.66
N ALA A 72 6.65 -2.62 3.44
CA ALA A 72 6.65 -1.17 3.34
C ALA A 72 5.57 -0.82 2.32
N LEU A 73 4.46 -0.26 2.81
CA LEU A 73 3.44 0.30 1.94
C LEU A 73 4.17 1.48 1.33
N THR A 74 4.67 1.29 0.12
CA THR A 74 5.40 2.30 -0.62
C THR A 74 5.31 1.95 -2.09
N GLY A 75 4.96 2.93 -2.90
CA GLY A 75 4.94 2.78 -4.34
C GLY A 75 4.69 4.11 -5.02
N SER A 76 5.01 4.13 -6.31
CA SER A 76 4.89 5.30 -7.15
C SER A 76 4.60 4.84 -8.57
N ILE A 77 3.74 5.57 -9.26
CA ILE A 77 3.47 5.37 -10.68
C ILE A 77 3.40 6.73 -11.37
N GLU A 78 4.02 6.83 -12.55
CA GLU A 78 3.77 7.93 -13.47
C GLU A 78 2.62 7.53 -14.38
N VAL A 79 1.57 8.34 -14.38
CA VAL A 79 0.38 8.16 -15.22
C VAL A 79 0.49 9.11 -16.41
N LYS A 80 0.22 8.61 -17.62
CA LYS A 80 0.28 9.39 -18.88
C LYS A 80 -1.01 9.22 -19.66
N GLY A 81 -1.61 10.33 -20.06
CA GLY A 81 -2.89 10.36 -20.75
C GLY A 81 -4.03 9.78 -19.91
N ASN A 82 -5.21 9.72 -20.51
CA ASN A 82 -6.40 9.23 -19.82
C ASN A 82 -6.25 7.74 -19.48
N SER A 83 -6.51 7.39 -18.23
CA SER A 83 -6.28 6.04 -17.72
C SER A 83 -7.04 5.76 -16.44
N GLU A 84 -6.99 4.52 -15.99
CA GLU A 84 -7.52 4.08 -14.70
C GLU A 84 -6.37 3.72 -13.76
N PHE A 85 -6.57 4.02 -12.48
CA PHE A 85 -5.67 3.63 -11.40
C PHE A 85 -6.43 2.83 -10.35
N ILE A 86 -5.96 1.60 -10.09
CA ILE A 86 -6.50 0.76 -9.03
C ILE A 86 -5.73 1.07 -7.76
N VAL A 87 -6.43 1.55 -6.73
CA VAL A 87 -5.86 1.87 -5.43
C VAL A 87 -5.37 0.57 -4.78
N PRO A 88 -4.06 0.44 -4.45
CA PRO A 88 -3.55 -0.75 -3.81
C PRO A 88 -4.24 -1.02 -2.47
N GLU A 89 -4.31 -2.30 -2.10
CA GLU A 89 -4.81 -2.69 -0.78
C GLU A 89 -4.06 -1.94 0.33
N ARG A 90 -4.78 -1.54 1.38
CA ARG A 90 -4.27 -0.78 2.54
C ARG A 90 -3.85 0.67 2.27
N VAL A 91 -3.98 1.18 1.04
CA VAL A 91 -3.78 2.60 0.74
C VAL A 91 -5.06 3.37 1.00
N THR A 92 -5.03 4.28 1.98
CA THR A 92 -6.17 5.13 2.35
C THR A 92 -5.97 6.59 1.94
N VAL A 93 -4.74 6.98 1.63
CA VAL A 93 -4.37 8.29 1.09
C VAL A 93 -3.36 8.10 -0.03
N ILE A 94 -3.53 8.85 -1.12
CA ILE A 94 -2.54 8.98 -2.19
C ILE A 94 -2.02 10.41 -2.26
N GLU A 95 -0.75 10.56 -2.58
CA GLU A 95 -0.14 11.83 -2.97
C GLU A 95 -0.15 11.91 -4.50
N ILE A 96 -0.69 13.01 -5.03
CA ILE A 96 -0.65 13.32 -6.45
C ILE A 96 0.31 14.48 -6.64
N THR A 97 1.38 14.25 -7.39
CA THR A 97 2.31 15.30 -7.83
C THR A 97 2.10 15.60 -9.31
N ALA A 98 1.83 16.85 -9.63
CA ALA A 98 1.69 17.34 -10.99
C ALA A 98 2.57 18.58 -11.22
N GLY A 99 2.73 18.99 -12.47
CA GLY A 99 3.48 20.20 -12.83
C GLY A 99 4.99 19.97 -13.01
N SER A 100 5.73 21.07 -13.15
CA SER A 100 7.18 21.03 -13.37
C SER A 100 7.96 20.85 -12.07
N GLU A 101 9.19 20.34 -12.16
CA GLU A 101 10.10 20.26 -10.99
C GLU A 101 10.33 21.62 -10.29
N MET A 102 10.27 22.73 -11.05
CA MET A 102 10.46 24.07 -10.48
C MET A 102 9.23 24.59 -9.72
N LYS A 103 8.04 24.06 -10.01
CA LYS A 103 6.75 24.45 -9.41
C LYS A 103 5.82 23.24 -9.37
N PRO A 104 6.09 22.26 -8.49
CA PRO A 104 5.21 21.10 -8.36
C PRO A 104 3.90 21.51 -7.66
N GLU A 105 2.80 20.95 -8.12
CA GLU A 105 1.56 20.86 -7.38
C GLU A 105 1.55 19.51 -6.65
N VAL A 106 1.30 19.52 -5.34
CA VAL A 106 1.17 18.30 -4.54
C VAL A 106 -0.20 18.32 -3.87
N LYS A 107 -0.94 17.21 -3.97
CA LYS A 107 -2.25 17.03 -3.34
C LYS A 107 -2.31 15.70 -2.60
N TYR A 108 -2.85 15.71 -1.39
CA TYR A 108 -3.16 14.50 -0.63
C TYR A 108 -4.66 14.22 -0.68
N VAL A 109 -5.01 13.05 -1.22
CA VAL A 109 -6.41 12.68 -1.50
C VAL A 109 -6.75 11.40 -0.77
N LYS A 110 -7.84 11.42 0.01
CA LYS A 110 -8.36 10.24 0.69
C LYS A 110 -9.06 9.34 -0.32
N VAL A 111 -8.82 8.03 -0.23
CA VAL A 111 -9.29 7.04 -1.21
C VAL A 111 -9.74 5.75 -0.53
N THR A 112 -10.61 4.98 -1.20
CA THR A 112 -11.02 3.65 -0.73
C THR A 112 -10.02 2.60 -1.25
N PRO A 113 -9.37 1.79 -0.39
CA PRO A 113 -8.51 0.69 -0.83
C PRO A 113 -9.22 -0.25 -1.81
N GLY A 114 -8.56 -0.67 -2.87
CA GLY A 114 -9.12 -1.56 -3.90
C GLY A 114 -10.11 -0.89 -4.86
N SER A 115 -10.46 0.39 -4.66
CA SER A 115 -11.29 1.13 -5.61
C SER A 115 -10.53 1.48 -6.90
N THR A 116 -11.27 1.76 -7.96
CA THR A 116 -10.72 2.24 -9.23
C THR A 116 -11.00 3.73 -9.36
N LEU A 117 -9.97 4.50 -9.69
CA LEU A 117 -10.05 5.93 -9.97
C LEU A 117 -9.84 6.17 -11.47
N SER A 118 -10.67 7.02 -12.06
CA SER A 118 -10.46 7.51 -13.43
C SER A 118 -9.56 8.75 -13.39
N ILE A 119 -8.59 8.82 -14.29
CA ILE A 119 -7.65 9.92 -14.43
C ILE A 119 -7.83 10.49 -15.83
N GLU A 120 -8.17 11.76 -15.92
CA GLU A 120 -8.40 12.43 -17.19
C GLU A 120 -7.55 13.69 -17.34
N PHE A 121 -7.03 13.85 -18.56
CA PHE A 121 -6.32 15.03 -19.02
C PHE A 121 -7.15 15.71 -20.10
N SER A 122 -7.49 16.98 -19.87
CA SER A 122 -8.24 17.81 -20.81
C SER A 122 -7.30 18.83 -21.44
N HIS A 123 -7.25 18.86 -22.77
CA HIS A 123 -6.48 19.85 -23.51
C HIS A 123 -7.19 21.22 -23.42
N ILE A 124 -6.59 22.17 -22.70
CA ILE A 124 -7.20 23.49 -22.45
C ILE A 124 -6.69 24.51 -23.47
N HIS A 125 -5.39 24.47 -23.77
CA HIS A 125 -4.73 25.32 -24.76
C HIS A 125 -3.70 24.49 -25.52
N PRO A 126 -3.18 24.95 -26.68
CA PRO A 126 -2.31 24.17 -27.55
C PRO A 126 -1.13 23.47 -26.86
N TRP A 127 -0.67 24.01 -25.73
CA TRP A 127 0.48 23.51 -24.97
C TRP A 127 0.15 23.13 -23.53
N ASP A 128 -1.13 23.21 -23.13
CA ASP A 128 -1.53 23.10 -21.73
C ASP A 128 -2.67 22.09 -21.53
N TYR A 129 -2.51 21.27 -20.50
CA TYR A 129 -3.49 20.30 -20.04
C TYR A 129 -3.99 20.68 -18.64
N GLY A 130 -5.30 20.59 -18.44
CA GLY A 130 -5.87 20.42 -17.11
C GLY A 130 -5.98 18.94 -16.79
N TRP A 131 -6.02 18.59 -15.51
CA TRP A 131 -6.21 17.21 -15.09
C TRP A 131 -7.24 17.11 -13.96
N PHE A 132 -7.91 15.96 -13.87
CA PHE A 132 -8.70 15.59 -12.71
C PHE A 132 -8.62 14.08 -12.47
N ILE A 133 -8.85 13.69 -11.21
CA ILE A 133 -9.03 12.29 -10.80
C ILE A 133 -10.43 12.18 -10.19
N GLU A 134 -11.19 11.17 -10.59
CA GLU A 134 -12.53 10.93 -10.06
C GLU A 134 -12.73 9.49 -9.59
N SER A 135 -13.57 9.36 -8.56
CA SER A 135 -14.20 8.09 -8.16
C SER A 135 -15.67 8.11 -8.58
N GLU A 136 -16.42 7.06 -8.24
CA GLU A 136 -17.88 7.06 -8.46
C GLU A 136 -18.61 8.16 -7.66
N SER A 137 -18.01 8.62 -6.55
CA SER A 137 -18.64 9.56 -5.62
C SER A 137 -18.32 11.03 -5.92
N ASP A 138 -17.07 11.34 -6.26
CA ASP A 138 -16.59 12.71 -6.36
C ASP A 138 -15.36 12.83 -7.28
N ARG A 139 -14.85 14.06 -7.46
CA ARG A 139 -13.71 14.39 -8.34
C ARG A 139 -12.82 15.47 -7.76
N VAL A 140 -11.52 15.32 -7.99
CA VAL A 140 -10.47 16.25 -7.58
C VAL A 140 -9.80 16.83 -8.81
N TYR A 141 -9.69 18.15 -8.86
CA TYR A 141 -9.07 18.87 -9.96
C TYR A 141 -7.66 19.33 -9.64
N GLY A 142 -6.81 19.31 -10.65
CA GLY A 142 -5.57 20.07 -10.67
C GLY A 142 -5.85 21.58 -10.69
N THR A 143 -5.04 22.34 -9.96
CA THR A 143 -5.10 23.80 -9.96
C THR A 143 -4.09 24.42 -10.91
N GLN A 144 -3.10 23.65 -11.38
CA GLN A 144 -2.10 24.09 -12.35
C GLN A 144 -2.34 23.47 -13.73
N LEU A 145 -2.05 24.28 -14.77
CA LEU A 145 -1.94 23.79 -16.14
C LEU A 145 -0.61 23.06 -16.32
N LEU A 146 -0.66 21.93 -17.01
CA LEU A 146 0.48 21.06 -17.26
C LEU A 146 0.95 21.19 -18.71
N MET A 147 2.26 21.21 -18.93
CA MET A 147 2.83 21.12 -20.28
C MET A 147 2.81 19.70 -20.84
N THR A 148 2.58 18.71 -19.97
CA THR A 148 2.48 17.28 -20.29
C THR A 148 1.18 16.74 -19.74
N ASP A 149 0.66 15.70 -20.38
CA ASP A 149 -0.49 14.92 -19.92
C ASP A 149 -0.05 13.86 -18.89
N SER A 150 0.79 14.25 -17.93
CA SER A 150 1.32 13.32 -16.93
C SER A 150 1.27 13.85 -15.49
N ILE A 151 0.99 12.92 -14.58
CA ILE A 151 1.06 13.12 -13.12
C ILE A 151 1.77 11.93 -12.49
N THR A 152 2.31 12.12 -11.29
CA THR A 152 2.84 11.03 -10.46
C THR A 152 1.91 10.78 -9.29
N ILE A 153 1.50 9.53 -9.09
CA ILE A 153 0.76 9.10 -7.91
C ILE A 153 1.71 8.31 -7.01
N ARG A 154 1.78 8.66 -5.74
CA ARG A 154 2.56 7.97 -4.71
C ARG A 154 1.67 7.53 -3.57
N TRP A 155 2.06 6.44 -2.93
CA TRP A 155 1.44 5.97 -1.70
C TRP A 155 2.51 5.46 -0.77
N SER A 156 2.31 5.66 0.52
CA SER A 156 3.13 5.04 1.54
C SER A 156 2.41 4.96 2.89
N SER A 157 2.99 4.22 3.84
CA SER A 157 2.50 4.26 5.23
C SER A 157 2.51 5.68 5.80
N GLU A 158 3.51 6.49 5.47
CA GLU A 158 3.61 7.89 5.90
C GLU A 158 2.54 8.74 5.21
N ILE A 159 2.34 8.57 3.90
CA ILE A 159 1.30 9.29 3.14
C ILE A 159 -0.11 9.01 3.70
N ASN A 160 -0.38 7.78 4.17
CA ASN A 160 -1.66 7.44 4.82
C ASN A 160 -1.96 8.28 6.07
N GLU A 161 -0.95 8.89 6.71
CA GLU A 161 -1.09 9.72 7.91
C GLU A 161 -1.27 11.21 7.60
N HIS A 162 -1.18 11.61 6.33
CA HIS A 162 -1.34 13.02 5.94
C HIS A 162 -2.78 13.52 6.06
N GLU A 163 -2.92 14.80 6.41
CA GLU A 163 -4.18 15.53 6.23
C GLU A 163 -4.54 15.59 4.75
N THR A 164 -5.82 15.49 4.44
CA THR A 164 -6.31 15.37 3.06
C THR A 164 -7.06 16.61 2.64
N GLU A 165 -6.82 17.04 1.39
CA GLU A 165 -7.49 18.19 0.79
C GLU A 165 -8.83 17.81 0.14
N ALA A 166 -9.01 16.52 -0.14
CA ALA A 166 -10.19 15.99 -0.81
C ALA A 166 -10.45 14.54 -0.41
N ASP A 167 -11.70 14.11 -0.57
CA ASP A 167 -12.16 12.77 -0.22
C ASP A 167 -12.86 12.12 -1.42
N LEU A 168 -12.22 11.10 -1.99
CA LEU A 168 -12.73 10.29 -3.10
C LEU A 168 -13.23 8.91 -2.62
N THR A 169 -13.47 8.73 -1.33
CA THR A 169 -13.98 7.46 -0.81
C THR A 169 -15.35 7.09 -1.39
N THR A 170 -15.51 5.80 -1.68
CA THR A 170 -16.74 5.14 -2.10
C THR A 170 -17.22 4.17 -1.03
#